data_AF-A0A9P8TU71-F1
#
_entry.id   AF-A0A9P8TU71-F1
#
_cell.length_a   1.000
_cell.length_b   1.000
_cell.length_c   1.000
_cell.angle_alpha   90.00
_cell.angle_beta   90.00
_cell.angle_gamma   90.00
#
_symmetry.space_group_name_H-M   'P 1'
#
loop_
_entity.id
_entity.type
_entity.pdbx_description
1 polymer ?
#
loop_
_entity_poly.entity_id
_entity_poly.type
_entity_poly.pdbx_seq_one_letter_code
_entity_poly.pdbx_strand_id
1 'polypeptide(L)'
;MSTYDKASRLLTNLHTADGCYDQGLAVSQGIMNSSFGKLYDRYPAMQTLSYDAGIAKMEGEMLPSRLIIPKAEMNLAKIIHQLRFKTGTLTLANNPNPIKLDKFVIGVVCDLDIQFVKERPNETPEEKRQREFIEKEFRVPGDYRLERLYSKFTSAQWNHFDLYNSQYYDADGNPMTYEQWQQKDSIAAAAFGIMLSMYGTDMEAQGLSTLGLKITLPDLLPTDMVHQIYPYRDEQGNSEYGDSPNGDRNCLLYLEVVKKADGTDGQLPDAKQVGYSGNFCYPSLNSVPGVDGTFLLGGPLFMGRYLLPQLQMLNEASSMYPYRNTYNDNNNSKDDGGWAFPMDIGSDPRYPNYKNAGYAFHQSGDGLKWVYEKDVDNSTSVTADRSAGWWWSSDHWSMEKYTGDWNLDVRMVVEDGVLKLKLESADDLGFQVTGWGEMSDDLGAYRNNKEKLRDNIKSQIFPRLSVLRNNLRDGFQGDHQFVFPGTGQLEFQNVTFNNEGDIIAAVVWKEVDGPVIVKPPPKTGSANYAVNSQRPTKPHIFETTFRKTKGEMKGEKEAEGDER
;
A
#
# COMPACT_ATOMS: atom_id res chain seq x y z
N MET A 1 -14.75 -18.00 -7.08
CA MET A 1 -13.49 -18.31 -6.37
C MET A 1 -13.46 -19.79 -6.01
N SER A 2 -12.46 -20.51 -6.51
CA SER A 2 -12.26 -21.92 -6.16
C SER A 2 -11.85 -22.07 -4.70
N THR A 3 -11.97 -23.28 -4.13
CA THR A 3 -11.48 -23.56 -2.78
C THR A 3 -9.95 -23.41 -2.70
N TYR A 4 -9.25 -23.80 -3.77
CA TYR A 4 -7.80 -23.63 -3.88
C TYR A 4 -7.40 -22.15 -3.85
N ASP A 5 -8.04 -21.29 -4.64
CA ASP A 5 -7.71 -19.85 -4.68
C ASP A 5 -7.96 -19.17 -3.33
N LYS A 6 -9.03 -19.57 -2.62
CA LYS A 6 -9.30 -19.10 -1.25
C LYS A 6 -8.15 -19.46 -0.32
N ALA A 7 -7.74 -20.72 -0.31
CA ALA A 7 -6.68 -21.20 0.55
C ALA A 7 -5.34 -20.56 0.19
N SER A 8 -5.00 -20.50 -1.10
CA SER A 8 -3.79 -19.89 -1.64
C SER A 8 -3.70 -18.41 -1.28
N ARG A 9 -4.81 -17.66 -1.39
CA ARG A 9 -4.86 -16.25 -0.99
C ARG A 9 -4.51 -16.04 0.49
N LEU A 10 -4.94 -16.93 1.38
CA LEU A 10 -4.64 -16.80 2.82
C LEU A 10 -3.17 -17.09 3.18
N LEU A 11 -2.38 -17.60 2.21
CA LEU A 11 -0.94 -17.84 2.37
C LEU A 11 -0.08 -16.69 1.83
N THR A 12 -0.65 -15.74 1.05
CA THR A 12 0.13 -14.62 0.50
C THR A 12 0.74 -13.78 1.60
N ASN A 13 2.02 -13.44 1.50
CA ASN A 13 2.72 -12.59 2.45
C ASN A 13 3.80 -11.74 1.75
N LEU A 14 4.48 -10.88 2.50
CA LEU A 14 5.56 -10.00 2.02
C LEU A 14 6.95 -10.39 2.53
N HIS A 15 7.10 -11.61 3.03
CA HIS A 15 8.37 -12.08 3.58
C HIS A 15 9.39 -12.34 2.47
N THR A 16 10.61 -11.91 2.72
CA THR A 16 11.80 -12.29 1.96
C THR A 16 12.59 -13.34 2.75
N ALA A 17 13.71 -13.81 2.20
CA ALA A 17 14.57 -14.76 2.90
C ALA A 17 15.18 -14.22 4.22
N ASP A 18 15.24 -12.89 4.38
CA ASP A 18 15.96 -12.19 5.44
C ASP A 18 15.20 -10.99 6.03
N GLY A 19 13.95 -10.79 5.66
CA GLY A 19 13.18 -9.62 6.06
C GLY A 19 11.73 -9.66 5.57
N CYS A 20 11.09 -8.50 5.56
CA CYS A 20 9.72 -8.34 5.12
C CYS A 20 9.52 -6.92 4.58
N TYR A 21 8.64 -6.77 3.58
CA TYR A 21 8.14 -5.46 3.18
C TYR A 21 6.99 -5.03 4.10
N ASP A 22 6.84 -3.72 4.28
CA ASP A 22 5.82 -3.15 5.15
C ASP A 22 4.43 -3.21 4.52
N GLN A 23 4.36 -2.98 3.21
CA GLN A 23 3.13 -3.06 2.43
C GLN A 23 3.44 -3.45 0.98
N GLY A 24 2.42 -3.97 0.29
CA GLY A 24 2.52 -4.41 -1.08
C GLY A 24 1.22 -4.20 -1.84
N LEU A 25 1.33 -3.73 -3.08
CA LEU A 25 0.21 -3.71 -4.02
C LEU A 25 0.53 -4.67 -5.17
N ALA A 26 -0.31 -5.67 -5.36
CA ALA A 26 -0.31 -6.55 -6.50
C ALA A 26 -1.34 -6.07 -7.52
N VAL A 27 -0.90 -5.81 -8.74
CA VAL A 27 -1.77 -5.40 -9.84
C VAL A 27 -1.66 -6.43 -10.95
N SER A 28 -2.77 -7.08 -11.32
CA SER A 28 -2.73 -8.12 -12.36
C SER A 28 -2.41 -7.56 -13.74
N GLN A 29 -1.85 -8.41 -14.61
CA GLN A 29 -1.72 -8.11 -16.03
C GLN A 29 -3.07 -7.72 -16.64
N GLY A 30 -4.14 -8.43 -16.29
CA GLY A 30 -5.49 -8.19 -16.81
C GLY A 30 -6.01 -6.78 -16.50
N ILE A 31 -5.88 -6.30 -15.26
CA ILE A 31 -6.32 -4.94 -14.91
C ILE A 31 -5.46 -3.88 -15.60
N MET A 32 -4.14 -4.07 -15.70
CA MET A 32 -3.28 -3.14 -16.44
C MET A 32 -3.66 -3.06 -17.92
N ASN A 33 -3.87 -4.22 -18.56
CA ASN A 33 -4.26 -4.30 -19.96
C ASN A 33 -5.66 -3.76 -20.22
N SER A 34 -6.61 -4.00 -19.33
CA SER A 34 -7.94 -3.39 -19.40
C SER A 34 -7.85 -1.86 -19.29
N SER A 35 -7.04 -1.36 -18.37
CA SER A 35 -6.79 0.08 -18.20
C SER A 35 -6.15 0.71 -19.46
N PHE A 36 -5.24 0.00 -20.15
CA PHE A 36 -4.73 0.47 -21.45
C PHE A 36 -5.83 0.58 -22.49
N GLY A 37 -6.72 -0.41 -22.58
CA GLY A 37 -7.88 -0.35 -23.49
C GLY A 37 -8.73 0.88 -23.24
N LYS A 38 -9.11 1.11 -21.98
CA LYS A 38 -9.94 2.25 -21.59
C LYS A 38 -9.25 3.60 -21.85
N LEU A 39 -7.93 3.69 -21.67
CA LEU A 39 -7.16 4.89 -22.00
C LEU A 39 -7.23 5.20 -23.50
N TYR A 40 -7.05 4.19 -24.35
CA TYR A 40 -7.14 4.36 -25.81
C TYR A 40 -8.56 4.72 -26.27
N ASP A 41 -9.58 4.16 -25.64
CA ASP A 41 -10.98 4.49 -25.92
C ASP A 41 -11.30 5.94 -25.54
N ARG A 42 -10.79 6.38 -24.38
CA ARG A 42 -11.00 7.74 -23.86
C ARG A 42 -10.19 8.80 -24.62
N TYR A 43 -9.01 8.44 -25.11
CA TYR A 43 -8.12 9.34 -25.83
C TYR A 43 -7.80 8.80 -27.23
N PRO A 44 -8.69 9.00 -28.23
CA PRO A 44 -8.48 8.49 -29.59
C PRO A 44 -7.17 8.94 -30.24
N ALA A 45 -6.62 10.07 -29.81
CA ALA A 45 -5.29 10.53 -30.20
C ALA A 45 -4.17 9.49 -29.97
N MET A 46 -4.29 8.66 -28.92
CA MET A 46 -3.34 7.58 -28.60
C MET A 46 -3.41 6.42 -29.60
N GLN A 47 -4.47 6.35 -30.40
CA GLN A 47 -4.62 5.38 -31.47
C GLN A 47 -3.83 5.80 -32.71
N THR A 48 -3.16 6.95 -32.73
CA THR A 48 -2.36 7.40 -33.87
C THR A 48 -0.90 7.56 -33.47
N LEU A 49 -0.01 6.88 -34.21
CA LEU A 49 1.44 7.09 -34.13
C LEU A 49 1.87 7.93 -35.33
N SER A 50 2.66 8.98 -35.08
CA SER A 50 3.33 9.76 -36.12
C SER A 50 4.65 10.27 -35.57
N TYR A 51 5.76 9.71 -36.03
CA TYR A 51 7.11 10.05 -35.58
C TYR A 51 8.04 10.18 -36.79
N ASP A 52 8.76 11.31 -36.86
CA ASP A 52 9.67 11.65 -37.95
C ASP A 52 11.03 12.01 -37.35
N ALA A 53 12.04 11.18 -37.65
CA ALA A 53 13.41 11.38 -37.20
C ALA A 53 14.31 11.98 -38.30
N GLY A 54 13.75 12.41 -39.43
CA GLY A 54 14.45 12.91 -40.61
C GLY A 54 15.11 11.83 -41.46
N ILE A 55 15.63 10.75 -40.86
CA ILE A 55 16.19 9.58 -41.58
C ILE A 55 15.11 8.59 -42.03
N ALA A 56 14.01 8.53 -41.27
CA ALA A 56 12.84 7.74 -41.55
C ALA A 56 11.63 8.34 -40.81
N LYS A 57 10.43 7.94 -41.24
CA LYS A 57 9.16 8.36 -40.69
C LYS A 57 8.27 7.14 -40.44
N MET A 58 7.71 7.04 -39.24
CA MET A 58 6.74 6.02 -38.85
C MET A 58 5.37 6.67 -38.66
N GLU A 59 4.35 6.16 -39.33
CA GLU A 59 2.97 6.61 -39.20
C GLU A 59 2.04 5.41 -39.11
N GLY A 60 0.96 5.48 -38.33
CA GLY A 60 0.01 4.37 -38.26
C GLY A 60 -1.10 4.53 -37.24
N GLU A 61 -2.04 3.60 -37.30
CA GLU A 61 -3.08 3.41 -36.30
C GLU A 61 -2.64 2.31 -35.32
N MET A 62 -2.70 2.59 -34.03
CA MET A 62 -2.26 1.72 -32.95
C MET A 62 -3.46 1.08 -32.25
N LEU A 63 -3.38 -0.22 -31.99
CA LEU A 63 -4.22 -0.89 -30.99
C LEU A 63 -3.71 -0.53 -29.58
N PRO A 64 -4.56 -0.70 -28.54
CA PRO A 64 -4.11 -0.57 -27.17
C PRO A 64 -2.87 -1.42 -26.91
N SER A 65 -1.86 -0.78 -26.32
CA SER A 65 -0.66 -1.44 -25.82
C SER A 65 -1.03 -2.58 -24.88
N ARG A 66 -0.17 -3.59 -24.80
CA ARG A 66 -0.30 -4.66 -23.81
C ARG A 66 0.96 -4.82 -23.00
N LEU A 67 0.78 -5.27 -21.77
CA LEU A 67 1.82 -5.79 -20.93
C LEU A 67 1.69 -7.30 -20.82
N ILE A 68 2.82 -7.96 -21.00
CA ILE A 68 2.97 -9.37 -20.70
C ILE A 68 3.90 -9.49 -19.51
N ILE A 69 3.41 -10.11 -18.45
CA ILE A 69 4.21 -10.51 -17.31
C ILE A 69 4.70 -11.93 -17.60
N PRO A 70 5.99 -12.11 -17.93
CA PRO A 70 6.50 -13.41 -18.34
C PRO A 70 6.50 -14.37 -17.16
N LYS A 71 6.73 -15.65 -17.46
CA LYS A 71 7.07 -16.61 -16.42
C LYS A 71 8.31 -16.10 -15.68
N ALA A 72 8.28 -16.15 -14.36
CA ALA A 72 9.41 -15.79 -13.51
C ALA A 72 10.65 -16.63 -13.88
N GLU A 73 11.51 -16.09 -14.74
CA GLU A 73 12.89 -16.50 -14.93
C GLU A 73 13.78 -15.74 -13.92
N MET A 74 15.10 -15.94 -13.95
CA MET A 74 16.04 -15.43 -12.92
C MET A 74 15.96 -13.91 -12.65
N ASN A 75 15.36 -13.11 -13.55
CA ASN A 75 15.10 -11.69 -13.32
C ASN A 75 13.60 -11.46 -13.08
N LEU A 76 13.26 -11.22 -11.81
CA LEU A 76 11.89 -10.98 -11.35
C LEU A 76 11.43 -9.53 -11.50
N ALA A 77 12.11 -8.68 -12.25
CA ALA A 77 11.67 -7.30 -12.50
C ALA A 77 11.39 -7.00 -13.98
N LYS A 78 11.54 -7.99 -14.86
CA LYS A 78 11.33 -7.82 -16.29
C LYS A 78 9.89 -8.07 -16.71
N ILE A 79 9.33 -7.11 -17.43
CA ILE A 79 8.04 -7.25 -18.14
C ILE A 79 8.25 -7.00 -19.62
N ILE A 80 7.27 -7.38 -20.43
CA ILE A 80 7.31 -7.14 -21.88
C ILE A 80 6.19 -6.16 -22.22
N HIS A 81 6.57 -5.02 -22.81
CA HIS A 81 5.64 -4.05 -23.38
C HIS A 81 5.44 -4.32 -24.86
N GLN A 82 4.20 -4.57 -25.25
CA GLN A 82 3.79 -4.79 -26.62
C GLN A 82 3.20 -3.51 -27.22
N LEU A 83 3.89 -2.98 -28.24
CA LEU A 83 3.31 -2.03 -29.20
C LEU A 83 2.58 -2.81 -30.28
N ARG A 84 1.37 -2.38 -30.64
CA ARG A 84 0.49 -3.15 -31.52
C ARG A 84 -0.04 -2.25 -32.62
N PHE A 85 0.44 -2.44 -33.84
CA PHE A 85 -0.04 -1.72 -35.01
C PHE A 85 -1.34 -2.37 -35.50
N LYS A 86 -2.38 -1.56 -35.65
CA LYS A 86 -3.55 -1.93 -36.45
C LYS A 86 -3.20 -1.79 -37.93
N THR A 87 -2.68 -0.62 -38.29
CA THR A 87 -2.13 -0.31 -39.62
C THR A 87 -0.92 0.60 -39.46
N GLY A 88 -0.01 0.62 -40.42
CA GLY A 88 1.10 1.58 -40.38
C GLY A 88 2.08 1.48 -41.52
N THR A 89 2.96 2.48 -41.59
CA THR A 89 4.00 2.59 -42.60
C THR A 89 5.31 3.08 -41.98
N LEU A 90 6.42 2.54 -42.48
CA LEU A 90 7.77 3.05 -42.30
C LEU A 90 8.28 3.57 -43.64
N THR A 91 8.54 4.87 -43.72
CA THR A 91 9.08 5.53 -44.91
C THR A 91 10.53 5.92 -44.64
N LEU A 92 11.47 5.41 -45.44
CA LEU A 92 12.89 5.80 -45.32
C LEU A 92 13.15 7.01 -46.21
N ALA A 93 13.98 7.96 -45.77
CA ALA A 93 14.23 9.20 -46.53
C ALA A 93 14.73 8.97 -47.97
N ASN A 94 15.41 7.84 -48.21
CA ASN A 94 15.98 7.47 -49.51
C ASN A 94 15.20 6.33 -50.21
N ASN A 95 14.04 5.90 -49.68
CA ASN A 95 13.22 4.85 -50.29
C ASN A 95 11.82 5.39 -50.59
N PRO A 96 11.42 5.47 -51.88
CA PRO A 96 10.11 5.99 -52.25
C PRO A 96 8.95 5.03 -51.91
N ASN A 97 9.24 3.76 -51.59
CA ASN A 97 8.22 2.76 -51.27
C ASN A 97 8.13 2.56 -49.74
N PRO A 98 7.02 2.99 -49.10
CA PRO A 98 6.82 2.74 -47.68
C PRO A 98 6.70 1.25 -47.37
N ILE A 99 7.34 0.81 -46.29
CA ILE A 99 7.19 -0.55 -45.75
C ILE A 99 5.92 -0.57 -44.90
N LYS A 100 5.05 -1.57 -45.11
CA LYS A 100 3.84 -1.73 -44.29
C LYS A 100 4.19 -2.34 -42.93
N LEU A 101 3.57 -1.79 -41.89
CA LEU A 101 3.66 -2.27 -40.50
C LEU A 101 2.32 -2.85 -40.02
N ASP A 102 1.42 -3.16 -40.95
CA ASP A 102 0.06 -3.62 -40.64
C ASP A 102 0.10 -4.89 -39.78
N LYS A 103 -0.66 -4.88 -38.67
CA LYS A 103 -0.76 -5.98 -37.69
C LYS A 103 0.51 -6.31 -36.91
N PHE A 104 1.59 -5.52 -37.05
CA PHE A 104 2.83 -5.78 -36.31
C PHE A 104 2.57 -5.70 -34.80
N VAL A 105 3.11 -6.67 -34.06
CA VAL A 105 3.18 -6.67 -32.60
C VAL A 105 4.64 -6.66 -32.22
N ILE A 106 5.08 -5.65 -31.49
CA ILE A 106 6.48 -5.47 -31.11
C ILE A 106 6.57 -5.60 -29.60
N GLY A 107 7.09 -6.73 -29.12
CA GLY A 107 7.40 -6.95 -27.72
C GLY A 107 8.78 -6.40 -27.38
N VAL A 108 8.84 -5.47 -26.44
CA VAL A 108 10.08 -4.89 -25.93
C VAL A 108 10.23 -5.26 -24.46
N VAL A 109 11.40 -5.76 -24.08
CA VAL A 109 11.69 -6.08 -22.68
C VAL A 109 11.96 -4.78 -21.92
N CYS A 110 11.17 -4.56 -20.87
CA CYS A 110 11.34 -3.45 -19.94
C CYS A 110 11.84 -4.00 -18.62
N ASP A 111 13.01 -3.54 -18.20
CA ASP A 111 13.52 -3.85 -16.87
C ASP A 111 12.94 -2.86 -15.86
N LEU A 112 12.14 -3.35 -14.91
CA LEU A 112 11.57 -2.55 -13.85
C LEU A 112 12.40 -2.63 -12.56
N ASP A 113 13.65 -3.11 -12.62
CA ASP A 113 14.53 -3.35 -11.48
C ASP A 113 14.56 -2.18 -10.48
N ILE A 114 15.13 -2.49 -9.30
CA ILE A 114 15.09 -1.68 -8.09
C ILE A 114 15.21 -0.19 -8.40
N GLN A 115 14.16 0.55 -8.06
CA GLN A 115 14.18 1.99 -8.19
C GLN A 115 14.76 2.58 -6.92
N PHE A 116 15.98 3.10 -7.04
CA PHE A 116 16.55 3.92 -5.98
C PHE A 116 15.94 5.29 -6.06
N VAL A 117 15.17 5.59 -5.02
CA VAL A 117 14.46 6.86 -4.85
C VAL A 117 15.36 7.91 -4.19
N LYS A 118 16.53 7.49 -3.71
CA LYS A 118 17.51 8.31 -3.02
C LYS A 118 18.89 8.05 -3.60
N GLU A 119 19.72 9.09 -3.56
CA GLU A 119 21.13 9.03 -3.95
C GLU A 119 21.85 7.93 -3.15
N ARG A 120 22.66 7.13 -3.86
CA ARG A 120 23.50 6.10 -3.26
C ARG A 120 24.97 6.42 -3.49
N PRO A 121 25.87 6.00 -2.58
CA PRO A 121 27.31 6.25 -2.73
C PRO A 121 27.92 5.68 -4.01
N ASN A 122 27.30 4.65 -4.59
CA ASN A 122 27.82 3.88 -5.73
C ASN A 122 26.86 3.85 -6.93
N GLU A 123 25.99 4.86 -7.10
CA GLU A 123 25.08 4.90 -8.26
C GLU A 123 25.84 5.08 -9.58
N THR A 124 25.43 4.34 -10.61
CA THR A 124 25.91 4.52 -11.98
C THR A 124 25.34 5.82 -12.59
N PRO A 125 25.96 6.39 -13.63
CA PRO A 125 25.44 7.59 -14.30
C PRO A 125 24.05 7.41 -14.94
N GLU A 126 23.68 6.18 -15.25
CA GLU A 126 22.36 5.83 -15.78
C GLU A 126 21.32 5.80 -14.65
N GLU A 127 21.62 5.10 -13.55
CA GLU A 127 20.78 5.09 -12.33
C GLU A 127 20.58 6.50 -11.78
N LYS A 128 21.62 7.34 -11.77
CA LYS A 128 21.53 8.75 -11.35
C LYS A 128 20.55 9.54 -12.21
N ARG A 129 20.68 9.45 -13.54
CA ARG A 129 19.79 10.15 -14.48
C ARG A 129 18.35 9.69 -14.34
N GLN A 130 18.14 8.38 -14.21
CA GLN A 130 16.82 7.81 -14.01
C GLN A 130 16.22 8.26 -12.67
N ARG A 131 17.00 8.28 -11.58
CA ARG A 131 16.58 8.78 -10.27
C ARG A 131 16.20 10.26 -10.35
N GLU A 132 17.07 11.12 -10.88
CA GLU A 132 16.81 12.57 -11.01
C GLU A 132 15.59 12.86 -11.89
N PHE A 133 15.41 12.10 -12.97
CA PHE A 133 14.21 12.15 -13.79
C PHE A 133 12.96 11.79 -12.99
N ILE A 134 13.02 10.69 -12.25
CA ILE A 134 11.92 10.20 -11.43
C ILE A 134 11.60 11.21 -10.31
N GLU A 135 12.58 11.72 -9.57
CA GLU A 135 12.40 12.74 -8.53
C GLU A 135 11.81 14.05 -9.08
N LYS A 136 12.17 14.42 -10.30
CA LYS A 136 11.73 15.66 -10.94
C LYS A 136 10.30 15.57 -11.49
N GLU A 137 9.99 14.49 -12.19
CA GLU A 137 8.72 14.35 -12.92
C GLU A 137 7.68 13.54 -12.14
N PHE A 138 8.10 12.73 -11.15
CA PHE A 138 7.26 11.89 -10.32
C PHE A 138 7.48 12.19 -8.84
N ARG A 139 6.41 12.05 -8.05
CA ARG A 139 6.53 11.99 -6.61
C ARG A 139 6.88 10.57 -6.24
N VAL A 140 7.87 10.43 -5.39
CA VAL A 140 8.36 9.12 -4.99
C VAL A 140 8.43 9.09 -3.48
N PRO A 141 8.18 7.94 -2.88
CA PRO A 141 7.38 6.74 -3.29
C PRO A 141 5.83 6.91 -3.28
N GLY A 142 5.01 5.89 -3.59
CA GLY A 142 3.52 5.90 -3.43
C GLY A 142 2.69 6.18 -4.67
N ASP A 143 3.38 6.39 -5.80
CA ASP A 143 2.79 6.60 -7.10
C ASP A 143 2.63 5.24 -7.84
N TYR A 144 1.41 4.69 -7.88
CA TYR A 144 1.05 3.42 -8.54
C TYR A 144 0.45 3.59 -9.94
N ARG A 145 0.61 4.76 -10.55
CA ARG A 145 -0.35 5.27 -11.54
C ARG A 145 -0.24 4.76 -12.98
N LEU A 146 0.30 3.62 -13.39
CA LEU A 146 0.47 3.26 -14.84
C LEU A 146 1.31 4.22 -15.71
N GLU A 147 1.21 5.54 -15.59
CA GLU A 147 1.95 6.50 -16.39
C GLU A 147 3.40 6.61 -15.90
N ARG A 148 3.62 6.34 -14.61
CA ARG A 148 4.93 6.00 -14.07
C ARG A 148 5.48 4.70 -14.67
N LEU A 149 4.62 3.74 -14.98
CA LEU A 149 5.04 2.51 -15.65
C LEU A 149 5.41 2.80 -17.11
N TYR A 150 4.65 3.66 -17.80
CA TYR A 150 4.98 4.14 -19.14
C TYR A 150 6.26 4.98 -19.22
N SER A 151 6.55 5.80 -18.21
CA SER A 151 7.81 6.53 -18.16
C SER A 151 9.01 5.61 -17.93
N LYS A 152 8.80 4.41 -17.37
CA LYS A 152 9.85 3.39 -17.34
C LYS A 152 10.00 2.67 -18.68
N PHE A 153 8.96 2.61 -19.51
CA PHE A 153 9.10 2.02 -20.83
C PHE A 153 9.99 2.87 -21.72
N THR A 154 10.14 4.17 -21.47
CA THR A 154 11.05 4.99 -22.28
C THR A 154 12.50 4.50 -22.18
N SER A 155 12.90 3.96 -21.02
CA SER A 155 14.23 3.36 -20.80
C SER A 155 14.34 1.88 -21.23
N ALA A 156 13.33 1.33 -21.93
CA ALA A 156 13.38 -0.03 -22.43
C ALA A 156 14.41 -0.19 -23.56
N GLN A 157 14.85 -1.43 -23.81
CA GLN A 157 15.76 -1.73 -24.92
C GLN A 157 15.00 -1.76 -26.25
N TRP A 158 14.60 -0.59 -26.74
CA TRP A 158 13.78 -0.40 -27.96
C TRP A 158 14.41 -0.90 -29.27
N ASN A 159 15.65 -1.38 -29.21
CA ASN A 159 16.38 -2.03 -30.31
C ASN A 159 16.56 -3.54 -30.11
N HIS A 160 16.04 -4.11 -29.02
CA HIS A 160 16.11 -5.53 -28.69
C HIS A 160 14.69 -6.10 -28.50
N PHE A 161 14.18 -6.74 -29.55
CA PHE A 161 12.81 -7.26 -29.58
C PHE A 161 12.74 -8.67 -29.02
N ASP A 162 11.73 -8.93 -28.19
CA ASP A 162 11.44 -10.27 -27.71
C ASP A 162 10.85 -11.11 -28.84
N LEU A 163 11.55 -12.19 -29.21
CA LEU A 163 11.19 -13.03 -30.36
C LEU A 163 9.85 -13.75 -30.19
N TYR A 164 9.48 -14.09 -28.96
CA TYR A 164 8.26 -14.87 -28.67
C TYR A 164 7.01 -14.01 -28.57
N ASN A 165 7.17 -12.77 -28.15
CA ASN A 165 6.10 -11.81 -27.93
C ASN A 165 6.01 -10.75 -29.04
N SER A 166 6.83 -10.87 -30.09
CA SER A 166 6.76 -10.06 -31.30
C SER A 166 6.23 -10.87 -32.49
N GLN A 167 5.44 -10.22 -33.34
CA GLN A 167 4.87 -10.79 -34.56
C GLN A 167 5.02 -9.77 -35.70
N TYR A 168 5.64 -10.21 -36.79
CA TYR A 168 5.88 -9.39 -37.98
C TYR A 168 5.19 -10.03 -39.19
N TYR A 169 4.97 -9.25 -40.23
CA TYR A 169 4.25 -9.70 -41.43
C TYR A 169 4.96 -9.21 -42.69
N ASP A 170 4.93 -10.00 -43.77
CA ASP A 170 5.40 -9.52 -45.08
C ASP A 170 4.38 -8.58 -45.74
N ALA A 171 4.74 -8.06 -46.92
CA ALA A 171 3.86 -7.22 -47.73
C ALA A 171 2.56 -7.91 -48.17
N ASP A 172 2.54 -9.25 -48.19
CA ASP A 172 1.38 -10.08 -48.54
C ASP A 172 0.54 -10.46 -47.29
N GLY A 173 1.02 -10.10 -46.08
CA GLY A 173 0.36 -10.37 -44.81
C GLY A 173 0.66 -11.73 -44.21
N ASN A 174 1.68 -12.45 -44.68
CA ASN A 174 2.13 -13.71 -44.09
C ASN A 174 3.01 -13.45 -42.85
N PRO A 175 2.83 -14.20 -41.75
CA PRO A 175 3.67 -14.04 -40.56
C PRO A 175 5.14 -14.33 -40.83
N MET A 176 6.03 -13.57 -40.21
CA MET A 176 7.47 -13.79 -40.21
C MET A 176 8.11 -13.43 -38.86
N THR A 177 9.32 -13.93 -38.60
CA THR A 177 10.14 -13.48 -37.47
C THR A 177 10.91 -12.21 -37.80
N TYR A 178 11.40 -11.51 -36.77
CA TYR A 178 12.26 -10.34 -36.99
C TYR A 178 13.54 -10.69 -37.76
N GLU A 179 14.14 -11.85 -37.48
CA GLU A 179 15.33 -12.34 -38.18
C GLU A 179 15.06 -12.59 -39.67
N GLN A 180 13.90 -13.17 -40.00
CA GLN A 180 13.47 -13.35 -41.38
C GLN A 180 13.25 -12.00 -42.08
N TRP A 181 12.70 -11.01 -41.37
CA TRP A 181 12.59 -9.66 -41.90
C TRP A 181 13.96 -9.03 -42.15
N GLN A 182 14.88 -9.11 -41.19
CA GLN A 182 16.25 -8.61 -41.33
C GLN A 182 17.00 -9.26 -42.49
N GLN A 183 16.78 -10.54 -42.76
CA GLN A 183 17.37 -11.22 -43.91
C GLN A 183 16.76 -10.76 -45.24
N LYS A 184 15.46 -10.49 -45.27
CA LYS A 184 14.73 -10.06 -46.48
C LYS A 184 14.98 -8.59 -46.81
N ASP A 185 15.02 -7.72 -45.81
CA ASP A 185 15.23 -6.28 -45.93
C ASP A 185 15.97 -5.74 -44.69
N SER A 186 17.29 -5.91 -44.72
CA SER A 186 18.17 -5.54 -43.59
C SER A 186 18.16 -4.04 -43.30
N ILE A 187 17.98 -3.20 -44.32
CA ILE A 187 17.94 -1.74 -44.19
C ILE A 187 16.64 -1.32 -43.51
N ALA A 188 15.49 -1.84 -43.95
CA ALA A 188 14.20 -1.54 -43.34
C ALA A 188 14.14 -1.96 -41.87
N ALA A 189 14.55 -3.21 -41.58
CA ALA A 189 14.53 -3.74 -40.22
C ALA A 189 15.47 -2.95 -39.28
N ALA A 190 16.69 -2.63 -39.74
CA ALA A 190 17.61 -1.78 -38.97
C ALA A 190 17.06 -0.38 -38.73
N ALA A 191 16.50 0.26 -39.77
CA ALA A 191 15.87 1.58 -39.64
C ALA A 191 14.68 1.56 -38.68
N PHE A 192 13.86 0.50 -38.69
CA PHE A 192 12.76 0.32 -37.75
C PHE A 192 13.24 0.27 -36.29
N GLY A 193 14.28 -0.53 -36.01
CA GLY A 193 14.87 -0.61 -34.68
C GLY A 193 15.46 0.73 -34.21
N ILE A 194 16.15 1.45 -35.11
CA ILE A 194 16.67 2.80 -34.81
C ILE A 194 15.51 3.77 -34.51
N MET A 195 14.45 3.74 -35.30
CA MET A 195 13.29 4.62 -35.14
C MET A 195 12.59 4.43 -33.79
N LEU A 196 12.38 3.18 -33.36
CA LEU A 196 11.81 2.90 -32.05
C LEU A 196 12.75 3.34 -30.91
N SER A 197 14.06 3.14 -31.07
CA SER A 197 15.05 3.62 -30.10
C SER A 197 15.04 5.13 -29.96
N MET A 198 15.01 5.87 -31.08
CA MET A 198 14.93 7.33 -31.07
C MET A 198 13.60 7.81 -30.49
N TYR A 199 12.49 7.16 -30.84
CA TYR A 199 11.18 7.45 -30.26
C TYR A 199 11.19 7.34 -28.73
N GLY A 200 11.69 6.21 -28.19
CA GLY A 200 11.79 6.00 -26.74
C GLY A 200 12.64 7.08 -26.06
N THR A 201 13.83 7.36 -26.60
CA THR A 201 14.75 8.37 -26.06
C THR A 201 14.16 9.79 -26.13
N ASP A 202 13.50 10.16 -27.22
CA ASP A 202 12.89 11.48 -27.39
C ASP A 202 11.71 11.70 -26.45
N MET A 203 10.91 10.66 -26.18
CA MET A 203 9.83 10.72 -25.20
C MET A 203 10.41 10.91 -23.79
N GLU A 204 11.45 10.16 -23.41
CA GLU A 204 12.14 10.31 -22.12
C GLU A 204 12.69 11.73 -21.93
N ALA A 205 13.43 12.24 -22.93
CA ALA A 205 14.05 13.56 -22.88
C ALA A 205 13.03 14.69 -22.73
N GLN A 206 11.80 14.49 -23.21
CA GLN A 206 10.69 15.44 -23.09
C GLN A 206 9.91 15.30 -21.78
N GLY A 207 10.25 14.32 -20.93
CA GLY A 207 9.47 13.98 -19.74
C GLY A 207 8.07 13.47 -20.06
N LEU A 208 7.94 12.81 -21.21
CA LEU A 208 6.71 12.19 -21.67
C LEU A 208 6.80 10.68 -21.47
N SER A 209 5.66 10.07 -21.16
CA SER A 209 5.47 8.63 -21.35
C SER A 209 5.75 8.22 -22.80
N THR A 210 5.94 6.92 -23.07
CA THR A 210 5.99 6.36 -24.44
C THR A 210 4.66 6.47 -25.22
N LEU A 211 3.71 7.24 -24.70
CA LEU A 211 2.47 7.64 -25.36
C LEU A 211 2.37 9.16 -25.55
N GLY A 212 3.43 9.92 -25.24
CA GLY A 212 3.47 11.37 -25.42
C GLY A 212 2.71 12.19 -24.35
N LEU A 213 2.42 11.62 -23.17
CA LEU A 213 1.67 12.29 -22.10
C LEU A 213 2.57 12.81 -20.98
N LYS A 214 2.30 14.05 -20.52
CA LYS A 214 2.89 14.69 -19.32
C LYS A 214 1.84 14.78 -18.21
N ILE A 215 2.17 14.38 -16.98
CA ILE A 215 1.18 14.22 -15.90
C ILE A 215 1.69 14.77 -14.57
N THR A 216 0.80 15.37 -13.77
CA THR A 216 1.11 15.99 -12.47
C THR A 216 0.35 15.32 -11.32
N LEU A 217 0.87 15.39 -10.09
CA LEU A 217 0.59 14.47 -8.98
C LEU A 217 0.09 15.11 -7.66
N PRO A 218 -0.69 14.39 -6.82
CA PRO A 218 -1.00 14.72 -5.42
C PRO A 218 -0.09 13.99 -4.39
N ASP A 219 -0.15 14.35 -3.10
CA ASP A 219 0.86 14.05 -2.05
C ASP A 219 0.45 12.86 -1.17
N LEU A 220 1.30 11.80 -1.09
CA LEU A 220 1.51 10.86 0.03
C LEU A 220 2.59 9.84 -0.40
N LEU A 221 3.63 9.57 0.43
CA LEU A 221 4.87 8.91 -0.02
C LEU A 221 5.40 7.80 0.94
N PRO A 222 5.55 6.51 0.54
CA PRO A 222 6.45 5.51 1.14
C PRO A 222 7.90 6.01 1.22
N THR A 223 8.89 5.21 1.65
CA THR A 223 10.30 5.67 1.69
C THR A 223 11.18 5.07 0.61
N ASP A 224 10.94 3.81 0.26
CA ASP A 224 11.55 3.12 -0.87
C ASP A 224 10.60 2.04 -1.41
N MET A 225 10.80 1.63 -2.68
CA MET A 225 9.94 0.64 -3.36
C MET A 225 10.72 -0.22 -4.35
N VAL A 226 10.38 -1.50 -4.44
CA VAL A 226 10.87 -2.46 -5.43
C VAL A 226 9.70 -2.97 -6.27
N HIS A 227 9.91 -3.21 -7.56
CA HIS A 227 8.93 -3.92 -8.38
C HIS A 227 9.33 -5.37 -8.52
N GLN A 228 8.34 -6.26 -8.52
CA GLN A 228 8.57 -7.68 -8.75
C GLN A 228 7.43 -8.29 -9.59
N ILE A 229 7.74 -9.08 -10.61
CA ILE A 229 6.76 -9.94 -11.27
C ILE A 229 6.44 -11.13 -10.36
N TYR A 230 5.18 -11.50 -10.32
CA TYR A 230 4.71 -12.58 -9.47
C TYR A 230 3.73 -13.46 -10.23
N PRO A 231 4.04 -14.76 -10.41
CA PRO A 231 3.22 -15.65 -11.22
C PRO A 231 1.95 -16.06 -10.47
N TYR A 232 0.85 -16.18 -11.20
CA TYR A 232 -0.30 -16.99 -10.77
C TYR A 232 0.03 -18.47 -10.95
N ARG A 233 -0.41 -19.32 -10.01
CA ARG A 233 -0.36 -20.78 -10.13
C ARG A 233 -1.74 -21.40 -9.94
N ASP A 234 -2.12 -22.30 -10.84
CA ASP A 234 -3.35 -23.08 -10.72
C ASP A 234 -3.28 -24.14 -9.60
N GLU A 235 -4.36 -24.91 -9.42
CA GLU A 235 -4.45 -25.98 -8.41
C GLU A 235 -3.40 -27.08 -8.59
N GLN A 236 -2.91 -27.28 -9.82
CA GLN A 236 -1.84 -28.22 -10.14
C GLN A 236 -0.44 -27.61 -9.97
N GLY A 237 -0.36 -26.33 -9.59
CA GLY A 237 0.87 -25.57 -9.44
C GLY A 237 1.46 -25.08 -10.76
N ASN A 238 0.75 -25.22 -11.88
CA ASN A 238 1.20 -24.73 -13.18
C ASN A 238 1.00 -23.22 -13.27
N SER A 239 1.90 -22.57 -14.01
CA SER A 239 1.83 -21.14 -14.30
C SER A 239 1.84 -20.94 -15.80
N GLU A 240 0.91 -20.11 -16.27
CA GLU A 240 0.82 -19.66 -17.65
C GLU A 240 1.23 -18.19 -17.75
N TYR A 241 1.64 -17.75 -18.94
CA TYR A 241 1.96 -16.36 -19.23
C TYR A 241 1.43 -16.00 -20.62
N GLY A 242 1.45 -14.71 -20.95
CA GLY A 242 0.88 -14.21 -22.20
C GLY A 242 -0.61 -13.90 -22.08
N ASP A 243 -1.29 -13.86 -23.22
CA ASP A 243 -2.71 -13.51 -23.35
C ASP A 243 -3.65 -14.69 -23.03
N SER A 244 -3.45 -15.37 -21.90
CA SER A 244 -4.35 -16.41 -21.40
C SER A 244 -5.14 -15.93 -20.17
N PRO A 245 -6.32 -16.52 -19.87
CA PRO A 245 -7.07 -16.17 -18.66
C PRO A 245 -6.27 -16.32 -17.36
N ASN A 246 -5.30 -17.24 -17.34
CA ASN A 246 -4.38 -17.48 -16.22
C ASN A 246 -3.17 -16.51 -16.28
N GLY A 247 -2.62 -16.25 -17.47
CA GLY A 247 -1.55 -15.26 -17.67
C GLY A 247 -1.96 -13.86 -17.26
N ASP A 248 -3.23 -13.48 -17.49
CA ASP A 248 -3.82 -12.23 -17.02
C ASP A 248 -3.85 -12.09 -15.49
N ARG A 249 -3.55 -13.18 -14.74
CA ARG A 249 -3.48 -13.21 -13.27
C ARG A 249 -2.07 -13.15 -12.72
N ASN A 250 -1.05 -13.19 -13.59
CA ASN A 250 0.28 -12.77 -13.17
C ASN A 250 0.20 -11.31 -12.73
N CYS A 251 0.87 -10.96 -11.63
CA CYS A 251 0.78 -9.64 -11.04
C CYS A 251 2.15 -8.94 -11.10
N LEU A 252 2.12 -7.62 -11.27
CA LEU A 252 3.23 -6.75 -10.92
C LEU A 252 3.04 -6.34 -9.46
N LEU A 253 4.00 -6.70 -8.62
CA LEU A 253 4.05 -6.30 -7.22
C LEU A 253 4.79 -4.97 -7.09
N TYR A 254 4.21 -4.07 -6.33
CA TYR A 254 4.81 -2.84 -5.82
C TYR A 254 5.10 -3.11 -4.34
N LEU A 255 6.34 -3.43 -4.02
CA LEU A 255 6.80 -3.83 -2.69
C LEU A 255 7.43 -2.64 -1.99
N GLU A 256 6.92 -2.25 -0.83
CA GLU A 256 7.23 -0.95 -0.24
C GLU A 256 7.65 -1.07 1.21
N VAL A 257 8.54 -0.16 1.60
CA VAL A 257 8.86 0.14 3.00
C VAL A 257 8.43 1.56 3.32
N VAL A 258 7.99 1.79 4.54
CA VAL A 258 7.45 3.07 5.00
C VAL A 258 8.31 3.66 6.12
N LYS A 259 8.11 4.95 6.42
CA LYS A 259 8.74 5.57 7.59
C LYS A 259 8.36 4.83 8.85
N LYS A 260 9.33 4.59 9.73
CA LYS A 260 9.10 4.04 11.07
C LYS A 260 8.40 5.07 11.96
N ALA A 261 7.87 4.61 13.08
CA ALA A 261 7.16 5.46 14.04
C ALA A 261 8.03 6.59 14.64
N ASP A 262 9.35 6.39 14.69
CA ASP A 262 10.34 7.38 15.13
C ASP A 262 10.71 8.42 14.04
N GLY A 263 10.08 8.33 12.86
CA GLY A 263 10.31 9.23 11.72
C GLY A 263 11.50 8.85 10.84
N THR A 264 12.25 7.81 11.20
CA THR A 264 13.33 7.26 10.35
C THR A 264 12.75 6.50 9.17
N ASP A 265 13.53 6.36 8.10
CA ASP A 265 13.08 5.64 6.91
C ASP A 265 13.10 4.12 7.12
N GLY A 266 12.14 3.43 6.52
CA GLY A 266 12.16 1.97 6.42
C GLY A 266 13.33 1.51 5.57
N GLN A 267 13.85 0.30 5.84
CA GLN A 267 14.96 -0.28 5.10
C GLN A 267 14.44 -1.45 4.26
N LEU A 268 14.79 -1.44 2.96
CA LEU A 268 14.50 -2.56 2.08
C LEU A 268 15.20 -3.84 2.60
N PRO A 269 14.54 -5.01 2.52
CA PRO A 269 15.21 -6.29 2.79
C PRO A 269 16.37 -6.54 1.84
N ASP A 270 17.42 -7.23 2.31
CA ASP A 270 18.63 -7.50 1.51
C ASP A 270 18.34 -8.48 0.35
N ALA A 271 17.50 -9.50 0.57
CA ALA A 271 17.10 -10.46 -0.45
C ALA A 271 16.22 -9.85 -1.55
N LYS A 272 15.52 -8.73 -1.27
CA LYS A 272 14.67 -7.93 -2.19
C LYS A 272 13.59 -8.68 -2.98
N GLN A 273 13.43 -9.98 -2.74
CA GLN A 273 12.53 -10.86 -3.47
C GLN A 273 11.58 -11.53 -2.48
N VAL A 274 10.29 -11.40 -2.78
CA VAL A 274 9.23 -12.16 -2.12
C VAL A 274 9.09 -13.50 -2.83
N GLY A 275 9.30 -14.58 -2.09
CA GLY A 275 9.10 -15.94 -2.59
C GLY A 275 7.63 -16.23 -2.88
N TYR A 276 7.35 -17.24 -3.71
CA TYR A 276 5.97 -17.64 -3.94
C TYR A 276 5.38 -18.23 -2.66
N SER A 277 4.35 -17.56 -2.11
CA SER A 277 3.64 -17.96 -0.89
C SER A 277 2.16 -18.26 -1.15
N GLY A 278 1.54 -17.55 -2.09
CA GLY A 278 0.16 -17.77 -2.52
C GLY A 278 -0.24 -16.89 -3.71
N ASN A 279 -1.47 -17.02 -4.20
CA ASN A 279 -1.96 -16.22 -5.32
C ASN A 279 -2.50 -14.86 -4.85
N PHE A 280 -1.81 -13.77 -5.24
CA PHE A 280 -2.31 -12.41 -5.04
C PHE A 280 -3.54 -12.10 -5.91
N CYS A 281 -3.53 -12.54 -7.17
CA CYS A 281 -4.62 -12.35 -8.12
C CYS A 281 -5.11 -13.72 -8.61
N TYR A 282 -6.40 -13.89 -8.93
CA TYR A 282 -6.96 -15.17 -9.40
C TYR A 282 -8.20 -14.97 -10.28
N PRO A 283 -8.51 -15.92 -11.17
CA PRO A 283 -9.58 -15.75 -12.14
C PRO A 283 -10.98 -15.86 -11.50
N SER A 284 -11.98 -15.37 -12.23
CA SER A 284 -13.39 -15.61 -11.88
C SER A 284 -13.76 -17.08 -12.11
N LEU A 285 -14.69 -17.60 -11.32
CA LEU A 285 -15.18 -18.97 -11.45
C LEU A 285 -16.70 -19.01 -11.26
N ASN A 286 -17.43 -19.55 -12.24
CA ASN A 286 -18.88 -19.77 -12.19
C ASN A 286 -19.67 -18.56 -11.65
N SER A 287 -19.50 -17.40 -12.32
CA SER A 287 -20.13 -16.12 -11.95
C SER A 287 -19.67 -15.49 -10.63
N VAL A 288 -18.77 -16.13 -9.87
CA VAL A 288 -18.12 -15.50 -8.72
C VAL A 288 -16.93 -14.69 -9.22
N PRO A 289 -16.89 -13.37 -8.94
CA PRO A 289 -15.77 -12.50 -9.34
C PRO A 289 -14.41 -13.06 -8.89
N GLY A 290 -13.41 -12.86 -9.74
CA GLY A 290 -12.01 -13.09 -9.38
C GLY A 290 -11.47 -11.92 -8.56
N VAL A 291 -10.15 -11.91 -8.36
CA VAL A 291 -9.44 -10.75 -7.81
C VAL A 291 -8.38 -10.30 -8.79
N ASP A 292 -8.51 -9.07 -9.26
CA ASP A 292 -7.65 -8.46 -10.28
C ASP A 292 -6.50 -7.64 -9.67
N GLY A 293 -6.55 -7.38 -8.37
CA GLY A 293 -5.48 -6.75 -7.62
C GLY A 293 -5.63 -7.01 -6.14
N THR A 294 -4.52 -6.98 -5.41
CA THR A 294 -4.50 -7.19 -3.96
C THR A 294 -3.60 -6.19 -3.31
N PHE A 295 -4.11 -5.55 -2.26
CA PHE A 295 -3.29 -4.81 -1.33
C PHE A 295 -3.03 -5.68 -0.10
N LEU A 296 -1.79 -5.66 0.37
CA LEU A 296 -1.37 -6.37 1.55
C LEU A 296 -0.62 -5.38 2.46
N LEU A 297 -1.06 -5.27 3.71
CA LEU A 297 -0.42 -4.48 4.76
C LEU A 297 0.14 -5.42 5.82
N GLY A 298 1.45 -5.37 6.04
CA GLY A 298 2.15 -6.27 6.94
C GLY A 298 1.63 -6.18 8.37
N GLY A 299 1.41 -7.33 9.00
CA GLY A 299 0.92 -7.47 10.37
C GLY A 299 1.75 -6.67 11.39
N PRO A 300 3.10 -6.73 11.38
CA PRO A 300 3.92 -5.93 12.29
C PRO A 300 3.70 -4.43 12.14
N LEU A 301 3.60 -3.91 10.91
CA LEU A 301 3.30 -2.50 10.67
C LEU A 301 1.88 -2.16 11.16
N PHE A 302 0.89 -2.96 10.79
CA PHE A 302 -0.50 -2.76 11.20
C PHE A 302 -0.63 -2.73 12.72
N MET A 303 -0.14 -3.77 13.40
CA MET A 303 -0.22 -3.94 14.84
C MET A 303 0.57 -2.82 15.54
N GLY A 304 1.85 -2.65 15.19
CA GLY A 304 2.76 -1.74 15.90
C GLY A 304 2.47 -0.26 15.67
N ARG A 305 1.99 0.12 14.48
CA ARG A 305 1.78 1.54 14.13
C ARG A 305 0.33 1.99 14.29
N TYR A 306 -0.62 1.17 13.87
CA TYR A 306 -2.01 1.61 13.71
C TYR A 306 -2.92 1.11 14.82
N LEU A 307 -2.79 -0.15 15.26
CA LEU A 307 -3.72 -0.75 16.22
C LEU A 307 -3.25 -0.61 17.68
N LEU A 308 -2.12 -1.22 18.03
CA LEU A 308 -1.68 -1.35 19.42
C LEU A 308 -1.45 -0.02 20.14
N PRO A 309 -0.89 1.04 19.50
CA PRO A 309 -0.77 2.34 20.13
C PRO A 309 -2.11 2.92 20.58
N GLN A 310 -3.21 2.62 19.87
CA GLN A 310 -4.55 3.08 20.24
C GLN A 310 -5.10 2.29 21.42
N LEU A 311 -4.74 1.00 21.54
CA LEU A 311 -5.17 0.13 22.63
C LEU A 311 -4.45 0.38 23.96
N GLN A 312 -3.33 1.12 23.97
CA GLN A 312 -2.60 1.46 25.21
C GLN A 312 -3.46 2.17 26.25
N MET A 313 -4.50 2.91 25.84
CA MET A 313 -5.43 3.54 26.79
C MET A 313 -6.26 2.52 27.58
N LEU A 314 -6.46 1.32 27.04
CA LEU A 314 -7.10 0.23 27.75
C LEU A 314 -6.13 -0.38 28.77
N ASN A 315 -4.85 -0.53 28.41
CA ASN A 315 -3.80 -0.93 29.35
C ASN A 315 -3.69 0.06 30.53
N GLU A 316 -3.75 1.37 30.26
CA GLU A 316 -3.84 2.39 31.30
C GLU A 316 -5.10 2.20 32.14
N ALA A 317 -6.27 2.09 31.52
CA ALA A 317 -7.55 1.98 32.23
C ALA A 317 -7.67 0.71 33.10
N SER A 318 -7.03 -0.39 32.69
CA SER A 318 -7.01 -1.65 33.43
C SER A 318 -5.78 -1.84 34.33
N SER A 319 -4.85 -0.89 34.33
CA SER A 319 -3.62 -0.99 35.12
C SER A 319 -3.96 -0.98 36.61
N MET A 320 -3.54 -2.02 37.32
CA MET A 320 -3.61 -2.07 38.78
C MET A 320 -2.28 -1.61 39.36
N TYR A 321 -2.32 -0.74 40.36
CA TYR A 321 -1.12 -0.30 41.05
C TYR A 321 -1.42 -0.02 42.53
N PRO A 322 -0.45 -0.25 43.42
CA PRO A 322 -0.58 0.12 44.81
C PRO A 322 -0.52 1.64 44.94
N TYR A 323 -1.50 2.20 45.63
CA TYR A 323 -1.50 3.59 46.06
C TYR A 323 -0.79 3.73 47.41
N ARG A 324 -0.54 4.97 47.86
CA ARG A 324 0.15 5.25 49.12
C ARG A 324 -0.44 4.39 50.24
N ASN A 325 0.41 3.62 50.92
CA ASN A 325 0.02 2.89 52.13
C ASN A 325 -0.60 3.87 53.12
N THR A 326 -1.79 3.54 53.61
CA THR A 326 -2.48 4.38 54.59
C THR A 326 -2.54 3.64 55.91
N TYR A 327 -2.09 4.31 56.96
CA TYR A 327 -2.35 3.88 58.33
C TYR A 327 -3.52 4.71 58.84
N ASN A 328 -4.63 4.05 59.15
CA ASN A 328 -5.78 4.73 59.71
C ASN A 328 -5.59 4.92 61.22
N ASP A 329 -5.00 6.05 61.63
CA ASP A 329 -4.87 6.42 63.06
C ASP A 329 -6.11 7.17 63.56
N ASN A 330 -7.30 6.61 63.33
CA ASN A 330 -8.52 7.17 63.89
C ASN A 330 -8.48 7.02 65.42
N ASN A 331 -7.90 8.01 66.09
CA ASN A 331 -7.70 8.13 67.54
C ASN A 331 -9.00 8.08 68.38
N ASN A 332 -10.16 7.82 67.79
CA ASN A 332 -11.47 7.77 68.44
C ASN A 332 -12.08 6.37 68.55
N SER A 333 -11.49 5.33 67.98
CA SER A 333 -11.84 3.94 68.29
C SER A 333 -10.59 3.13 68.56
N LYS A 334 -10.49 2.55 69.75
CA LYS A 334 -9.36 1.68 70.15
C LYS A 334 -9.27 0.38 69.33
N ASP A 335 -10.19 0.18 68.40
CA ASP A 335 -10.41 -1.08 67.69
C ASP A 335 -10.33 -0.95 66.14
N ASP A 336 -10.12 0.26 65.57
CA ASP A 336 -10.12 0.47 64.09
C ASP A 336 -8.77 0.94 63.50
N GLY A 337 -7.67 0.78 64.24
CA GLY A 337 -6.32 0.99 63.72
C GLY A 337 -5.94 -0.13 62.76
N GLY A 338 -5.71 0.19 61.48
CA GLY A 338 -5.35 -0.79 60.47
C GLY A 338 -4.47 -0.21 59.37
N TRP A 339 -3.52 -1.03 58.90
CA TRP A 339 -2.79 -0.75 57.66
C TRP A 339 -3.68 -1.14 56.48
N ALA A 340 -3.93 -0.18 55.59
CA ALA A 340 -4.51 -0.45 54.30
C ALA A 340 -3.41 -0.34 53.24
N PHE A 341 -3.35 -1.35 52.38
CA PHE A 341 -2.56 -1.38 51.15
C PHE A 341 -3.51 -1.15 49.97
N PRO A 342 -4.04 0.08 49.78
CA PRO A 342 -5.04 0.33 48.75
C PRO A 342 -4.44 0.05 47.37
N MET A 343 -5.12 -0.82 46.63
CA MET A 343 -4.89 -0.97 45.19
C MET A 343 -5.81 0.02 44.46
N ASP A 344 -5.21 0.84 43.62
CA ASP A 344 -5.93 1.68 42.67
C ASP A 344 -5.91 1.04 41.27
N ILE A 345 -6.86 1.48 40.44
CA ILE A 345 -7.06 0.99 39.08
C ILE A 345 -7.14 2.18 38.15
N GLY A 346 -6.44 2.09 37.03
CA GLY A 346 -6.41 3.12 36.00
C GLY A 346 -5.05 3.82 35.93
N SER A 347 -5.10 5.15 35.76
CA SER A 347 -3.94 6.01 35.54
C SER A 347 -2.99 6.04 36.74
N ASP A 348 -1.94 5.22 36.70
CA ASP A 348 -0.85 5.22 37.68
C ASP A 348 -0.09 6.56 37.64
N PRO A 349 -0.01 7.32 38.76
CA PRO A 349 0.64 8.63 38.80
C PRO A 349 2.11 8.64 38.38
N ARG A 350 2.80 7.48 38.42
CA ARG A 350 4.19 7.34 37.93
C ARG A 350 4.28 7.43 36.41
N TYR A 351 3.18 7.19 35.71
CA TYR A 351 3.09 7.17 34.25
C TYR A 351 2.03 8.18 33.80
N PRO A 352 2.44 9.36 33.30
CA PRO A 352 1.56 10.53 33.17
C PRO A 352 0.36 10.39 32.22
N ASN A 353 0.38 9.41 31.30
CA ASN A 353 -0.75 9.08 30.41
C ASN A 353 -0.48 7.76 29.67
N TYR A 354 -1.50 7.24 28.96
CA TYR A 354 -1.42 6.02 28.16
C TYR A 354 -0.32 5.97 27.10
N LYS A 355 0.23 7.11 26.63
CA LYS A 355 1.32 7.12 25.64
C LYS A 355 2.69 6.84 26.27
N ASN A 356 2.76 6.71 27.60
CA ASN A 356 4.00 6.34 28.26
C ASN A 356 4.40 4.90 27.91
N ALA A 357 5.70 4.65 27.74
CA ALA A 357 6.25 3.32 27.47
C ALA A 357 5.84 2.25 28.49
N GLY A 358 5.53 2.63 29.74
CA GLY A 358 5.00 1.73 30.76
C GLY A 358 3.60 1.17 30.50
N TYR A 359 2.92 1.59 29.43
CA TYR A 359 1.66 1.01 28.94
C TYR A 359 1.78 0.39 27.53
N ALA A 360 2.99 0.42 26.95
CA ALA A 360 3.20 -0.06 25.60
C ALA A 360 3.18 -1.59 25.53
N PHE A 361 2.65 -2.10 24.42
CA PHE A 361 2.82 -3.51 24.07
C PHE A 361 4.25 -3.75 23.60
N HIS A 362 4.79 -4.92 23.92
CA HIS A 362 6.02 -5.44 23.35
C HIS A 362 5.73 -6.78 22.67
N GLN A 363 6.49 -7.10 21.64
CA GLN A 363 6.33 -8.36 20.93
C GLN A 363 6.93 -9.49 21.78
N SER A 364 6.26 -10.63 21.85
CA SER A 364 6.79 -11.84 22.48
C SER A 364 8.05 -12.33 21.75
N GLY A 365 8.89 -13.10 22.43
CA GLY A 365 10.14 -13.62 21.85
C GLY A 365 9.95 -14.52 20.62
N ASP A 366 8.76 -15.09 20.42
CA ASP A 366 8.40 -15.86 19.22
C ASP A 366 7.90 -14.98 18.06
N GLY A 367 7.71 -13.68 18.26
CA GLY A 367 7.22 -12.74 17.25
C GLY A 367 5.71 -12.83 16.97
N LEU A 368 4.98 -13.78 17.56
CA LEU A 368 3.59 -14.06 17.18
C LEU A 368 2.56 -13.35 18.05
N LYS A 369 2.97 -12.82 19.21
CA LYS A 369 2.06 -12.18 20.17
C LYS A 369 2.57 -10.81 20.54
N TRP A 370 1.64 -9.96 20.93
CA TRP A 370 1.92 -8.67 21.53
C TRP A 370 1.41 -8.69 22.96
N VAL A 371 2.30 -8.45 23.90
CA VAL A 371 2.04 -8.58 25.33
C VAL A 371 2.24 -7.22 25.99
N TYR A 372 1.34 -6.89 26.91
CA TYR A 372 1.54 -5.80 27.84
C TYR A 372 1.78 -6.41 29.21
N GLU A 373 2.95 -6.15 29.79
CA GLU A 373 3.29 -6.55 31.15
C GLU A 373 3.77 -5.31 31.89
N LYS A 374 3.32 -5.17 33.14
CA LYS A 374 3.72 -4.08 34.02
C LYS A 374 4.02 -4.67 35.38
N ASP A 375 5.32 -4.77 35.67
CA ASP A 375 5.79 -5.08 37.01
C ASP A 375 5.67 -3.85 37.87
N VAL A 376 4.85 -3.98 38.91
CA VAL A 376 4.68 -2.93 39.89
C VAL A 376 5.48 -3.31 41.13
N ASP A 377 6.81 -3.08 41.07
CA ASP A 377 7.64 -3.22 42.27
C ASP A 377 7.21 -2.17 43.29
N ASN A 378 7.03 -2.67 44.50
CA ASN A 378 6.46 -1.99 45.64
C ASN A 378 7.38 -2.06 46.85
N SER A 379 8.70 -2.10 46.61
CA SER A 379 9.70 -1.86 47.65
C SER A 379 9.70 -0.39 48.11
N THR A 380 8.54 0.17 48.48
CA THR A 380 8.55 1.29 49.41
C THR A 380 9.03 0.73 50.75
N SER A 381 10.29 1.00 51.08
CA SER A 381 10.76 0.90 52.45
C SER A 381 9.87 1.82 53.27
N VAL A 382 8.90 1.24 53.98
CA VAL A 382 8.19 1.99 55.01
C VAL A 382 9.25 2.37 56.02
N THR A 383 9.49 3.68 56.16
CA THR A 383 10.32 4.21 57.24
C THR A 383 9.70 3.69 58.52
N ALA A 384 10.33 2.67 59.10
CA ALA A 384 9.88 2.00 60.30
C ALA A 384 9.81 3.05 61.42
N ASP A 385 8.61 3.55 61.70
CA ASP A 385 8.37 4.13 63.00
C ASP A 385 8.50 2.99 64.02
N ARG A 386 9.15 3.25 65.15
CA ARG A 386 9.61 2.23 66.11
C ARG A 386 8.47 1.42 66.73
N SER A 387 7.23 1.83 66.55
CA SER A 387 6.00 1.14 66.95
C SER A 387 5.51 0.07 65.96
N ALA A 388 6.04 0.06 64.73
CA ALA A 388 5.59 -0.85 63.66
C ALA A 388 6.14 -2.28 63.79
N GLY A 389 7.23 -2.52 64.55
CA GLY A 389 8.00 -3.78 64.48
C GLY A 389 7.25 -5.09 64.82
N TRP A 390 6.10 -5.05 65.49
CA TRP A 390 5.32 -6.25 65.85
C TRP A 390 4.36 -6.71 64.75
N TRP A 391 3.83 -5.80 63.93
CA TRP A 391 2.87 -6.11 62.86
C TRP A 391 3.54 -6.48 61.52
N TRP A 392 4.88 -6.46 61.49
CA TRP A 392 5.70 -6.65 60.31
C TRP A 392 6.54 -7.94 60.41
N SER A 393 6.15 -8.89 61.27
CA SER A 393 6.69 -10.24 61.16
C SER A 393 6.26 -10.84 59.83
N SER A 394 7.05 -11.77 59.30
CA SER A 394 6.69 -12.62 58.16
C SER A 394 5.39 -13.40 58.34
N ASP A 395 4.83 -13.37 59.55
CA ASP A 395 3.71 -14.21 59.97
C ASP A 395 2.36 -13.54 59.68
N HIS A 396 2.35 -12.24 59.38
CA HIS A 396 1.16 -11.47 58.99
C HIS A 396 1.16 -11.19 57.48
N TRP A 397 0.39 -11.96 56.71
CA TRP A 397 0.36 -11.81 55.26
C TRP A 397 -1.03 -12.06 54.69
N SER A 398 -1.31 -11.40 53.57
CA SER A 398 -2.44 -11.74 52.71
C SER A 398 -1.99 -11.73 51.26
N MET A 399 -2.56 -12.63 50.46
CA MET A 399 -2.33 -12.75 49.04
C MET A 399 -3.68 -12.84 48.36
N GLU A 400 -3.89 -11.99 47.36
CA GLU A 400 -5.09 -12.02 46.53
C GLU A 400 -4.67 -12.27 45.08
N LYS A 401 -5.40 -13.15 44.40
CA LYS A 401 -5.22 -13.38 42.97
C LYS A 401 -6.56 -13.21 42.27
N TYR A 402 -6.60 -12.27 41.34
CA TYR A 402 -7.76 -12.03 40.47
C TYR A 402 -7.41 -12.33 39.03
N THR A 403 -8.42 -12.76 38.26
CA THR A 403 -8.35 -12.88 36.81
C THR A 403 -9.60 -12.22 36.25
N GLY A 404 -9.40 -11.17 35.45
CA GLY A 404 -10.45 -10.42 34.81
C GLY A 404 -10.40 -10.62 33.30
N ASP A 405 -11.50 -11.08 32.72
CA ASP A 405 -11.65 -11.30 31.28
C ASP A 405 -12.70 -10.33 30.73
N TRP A 406 -12.38 -9.69 29.61
CA TRP A 406 -13.30 -8.88 28.83
C TRP A 406 -12.87 -8.94 27.37
N ASN A 407 -13.81 -8.73 26.46
CA ASN A 407 -13.57 -8.83 25.03
C ASN A 407 -13.98 -7.53 24.34
N LEU A 408 -13.22 -7.18 23.32
CA LEU A 408 -13.44 -6.01 22.49
C LEU A 408 -13.23 -6.38 21.03
N ASP A 409 -14.28 -6.21 20.24
CA ASP A 409 -14.26 -6.54 18.83
C ASP A 409 -13.86 -5.32 18.01
N VAL A 410 -12.66 -5.38 17.41
CA VAL A 410 -12.18 -4.41 16.43
C VAL A 410 -12.23 -5.06 15.05
N ARG A 411 -12.90 -4.42 14.09
CA ARG A 411 -13.00 -4.91 12.71
C ARG A 411 -12.33 -3.94 11.74
N MET A 412 -11.63 -4.52 10.78
CA MET A 412 -11.28 -3.81 9.55
C MET A 412 -12.46 -3.92 8.59
N VAL A 413 -12.91 -2.79 8.06
CA VAL A 413 -14.01 -2.72 7.10
C VAL A 413 -13.61 -1.88 5.90
N VAL A 414 -14.32 -2.07 4.79
CA VAL A 414 -14.26 -1.17 3.64
C VAL A 414 -15.50 -0.29 3.67
N GLU A 415 -15.32 1.03 3.65
CA GLU A 415 -16.39 2.00 3.41
C GLU A 415 -15.95 3.03 2.41
N ASP A 416 -16.81 3.36 1.45
CA ASP A 416 -16.52 4.34 0.39
C ASP A 416 -15.23 4.00 -0.37
N GLY A 417 -14.95 2.69 -0.54
CA GLY A 417 -13.75 2.18 -1.20
C GLY A 417 -12.46 2.28 -0.38
N VAL A 418 -12.52 2.74 0.88
CA VAL A 418 -11.37 2.95 1.77
C VAL A 418 -11.40 1.97 2.95
N LEU A 419 -10.22 1.48 3.34
CA LEU A 419 -10.07 0.67 4.55
C LEU A 419 -10.23 1.53 5.81
N LYS A 420 -11.02 1.06 6.77
CA LYS A 420 -11.27 1.74 8.04
C LYS A 420 -11.30 0.74 9.19
N LEU A 421 -10.75 1.15 10.34
CA LEU A 421 -10.94 0.42 11.59
C LEU A 421 -12.23 0.86 12.27
N LYS A 422 -12.98 -0.12 12.76
CA LYS A 422 -14.21 0.09 13.53
C LYS A 422 -14.17 -0.70 14.82
N LEU A 423 -14.63 -0.04 15.88
CA LEU A 423 -15.03 -0.70 17.10
C LEU A 423 -16.47 -1.19 16.92
N GLU A 424 -16.70 -2.50 17.03
CA GLU A 424 -18.05 -3.07 17.11
C GLU A 424 -18.72 -2.66 18.44
N SER A 425 -20.01 -2.97 18.63
CA SER A 425 -20.77 -2.55 19.82
C SER A 425 -19.95 -2.77 21.10
N ALA A 426 -19.79 -1.69 21.85
CA ALA A 426 -18.97 -1.62 23.04
C ALA A 426 -19.85 -1.50 24.30
N ASP A 427 -21.14 -1.83 24.16
CA ASP A 427 -22.16 -1.62 25.17
C ASP A 427 -22.10 -2.71 26.26
N ASP A 428 -21.56 -3.88 25.90
CA ASP A 428 -21.24 -4.98 26.83
C ASP A 428 -19.94 -5.67 26.43
N LEU A 429 -18.89 -5.49 27.23
CA LEU A 429 -17.58 -6.12 27.03
C LEU A 429 -17.49 -7.54 27.64
N GLY A 430 -18.61 -8.07 28.16
CA GLY A 430 -18.66 -9.42 28.70
C GLY A 430 -17.76 -9.63 29.93
N PHE A 431 -17.61 -8.60 30.77
CA PHE A 431 -16.69 -8.62 31.92
C PHE A 431 -16.96 -9.80 32.86
N GLN A 432 -15.94 -10.62 33.09
CA GLN A 432 -15.91 -11.67 34.10
C GLN A 432 -14.72 -11.44 35.02
N VAL A 433 -14.91 -11.58 36.33
CA VAL A 433 -13.80 -11.54 37.29
C VAL A 433 -13.91 -12.75 38.21
N THR A 434 -12.85 -13.55 38.21
CA THR A 434 -12.63 -14.61 39.18
C THR A 434 -11.53 -14.19 40.14
N GLY A 435 -11.51 -14.78 41.32
CA GLY A 435 -10.42 -14.54 42.24
C GLY A 435 -10.53 -15.32 43.53
N TRP A 436 -9.38 -15.51 44.15
CA TRP A 436 -9.22 -16.16 45.44
C TRP A 436 -8.28 -15.33 46.31
N GLY A 437 -8.32 -15.58 47.62
CA GLY A 437 -7.42 -14.96 48.58
C GLY A 437 -6.97 -15.98 49.62
N GLU A 438 -5.75 -15.81 50.09
CA GLU A 438 -5.15 -16.53 51.21
C GLU A 438 -4.60 -15.51 52.21
N MET A 439 -4.60 -15.85 53.49
CA MET A 439 -4.08 -14.98 54.54
C MET A 439 -3.64 -15.79 55.76
N SER A 440 -2.84 -15.17 56.62
CA SER A 440 -2.51 -15.70 57.95
C SER A 440 -3.75 -15.76 58.85
N ASP A 441 -3.76 -16.71 59.79
CA ASP A 441 -4.91 -17.04 60.65
C ASP A 441 -5.36 -15.89 61.56
N ASP A 442 -4.50 -14.90 61.76
CA ASP A 442 -4.71 -13.74 62.63
C ASP A 442 -5.32 -12.52 61.90
N LEU A 443 -5.44 -12.57 60.57
CA LEU A 443 -6.22 -11.63 59.79
C LEU A 443 -7.67 -12.14 59.72
N GLY A 444 -8.62 -11.36 60.25
CA GLY A 444 -10.03 -11.75 60.34
C GLY A 444 -10.70 -12.07 59.00
N ALA A 445 -11.99 -12.44 59.04
CA ALA A 445 -12.72 -12.94 57.87
C ALA A 445 -12.60 -12.05 56.61
N TYR A 446 -11.99 -12.62 55.57
CA TYR A 446 -11.76 -11.98 54.28
C TYR A 446 -13.07 -11.68 53.52
N ARG A 447 -13.14 -10.51 52.87
CA ARG A 447 -14.18 -10.19 51.88
C ARG A 447 -13.57 -10.18 50.50
N ASN A 448 -13.87 -11.20 49.69
CA ASN A 448 -13.49 -11.25 48.28
C ASN A 448 -14.14 -10.07 47.52
N ASN A 449 -13.33 -9.11 47.08
CA ASN A 449 -13.78 -7.87 46.45
C ASN A 449 -13.91 -7.97 44.92
N LYS A 450 -14.01 -9.18 44.34
CA LYS A 450 -14.06 -9.40 42.88
C LYS A 450 -15.11 -8.56 42.14
N GLU A 451 -16.30 -8.33 42.74
CA GLU A 451 -17.35 -7.53 42.12
C GLU A 451 -16.99 -6.05 42.08
N LYS A 452 -16.42 -5.54 43.18
CA LYS A 452 -15.91 -4.17 43.25
C LYS A 452 -14.75 -3.97 42.27
N LEU A 453 -13.85 -4.95 42.16
CA LEU A 453 -12.76 -4.95 41.19
C LEU A 453 -13.30 -4.89 39.75
N ARG A 454 -14.27 -5.75 39.41
CA ARG A 454 -14.98 -5.73 38.12
C ARG A 454 -15.56 -4.35 37.83
N ASP A 455 -16.33 -3.80 38.76
CA ASP A 455 -17.05 -2.55 38.57
C ASP A 455 -16.08 -1.35 38.46
N ASN A 456 -14.97 -1.39 39.21
CA ASN A 456 -13.91 -0.39 39.10
C ASN A 456 -13.22 -0.44 37.72
N ILE A 457 -12.78 -1.62 37.25
CA ILE A 457 -12.16 -1.76 35.91
C ILE A 457 -13.16 -1.30 34.84
N LYS A 458 -14.43 -1.71 34.96
CA LYS A 458 -15.51 -1.30 34.07
C LYS A 458 -15.64 0.23 34.01
N SER A 459 -15.65 0.89 35.16
CA SER A 459 -15.77 2.35 35.25
C SER A 459 -14.60 3.11 34.60
N GLN A 460 -13.41 2.48 34.54
CA GLN A 460 -12.23 3.07 33.90
C GLN A 460 -12.21 2.83 32.39
N ILE A 461 -12.60 1.63 31.92
CA ILE A 461 -12.56 1.27 30.50
C ILE A 461 -13.66 1.97 29.70
N PHE A 462 -14.91 1.96 30.17
CA PHE A 462 -16.06 2.43 29.39
C PHE A 462 -15.93 3.86 28.86
N PRO A 463 -15.48 4.85 29.65
CA PRO A 463 -15.28 6.22 29.15
C PRO A 463 -14.26 6.31 28.01
N ARG A 464 -13.28 5.40 27.95
CA ARG A 464 -12.20 5.40 26.95
C ARG A 464 -12.66 4.83 25.60
N LEU A 465 -13.73 4.02 25.57
CA LEU A 465 -14.21 3.38 24.33
C LEU A 465 -14.64 4.41 23.27
N SER A 466 -15.19 5.55 23.69
CA SER A 466 -15.54 6.64 22.76
C SER A 466 -14.32 7.30 22.13
N VAL A 467 -13.26 7.52 22.91
CA VAL A 467 -11.98 8.06 22.45
C VAL A 467 -11.29 7.05 21.54
N LEU A 468 -11.25 5.77 21.95
CA LEU A 468 -10.69 4.69 21.14
C LEU A 468 -11.39 4.60 19.78
N ARG A 469 -12.72 4.65 19.74
CA ARG A 469 -13.49 4.63 18.50
C ARG A 469 -13.08 5.77 17.55
N ASN A 470 -12.92 6.99 18.08
CA ASN A 470 -12.47 8.13 17.29
C ASN A 470 -11.01 7.96 16.82
N ASN A 471 -10.13 7.49 17.70
CA ASN A 471 -8.74 7.26 17.38
C ASN A 471 -8.55 6.17 16.31
N LEU A 472 -9.31 5.07 16.38
CA LEU A 472 -9.28 4.00 15.36
C LEU A 472 -9.82 4.53 14.02
N ARG A 473 -10.87 5.34 14.06
CA ARG A 473 -11.42 6.01 12.88
C ARG A 473 -10.38 6.93 12.25
N ASP A 474 -9.81 7.85 13.03
CA ASP A 474 -8.98 8.95 12.50
C ASP A 474 -7.54 8.51 12.26
N GLY A 475 -6.99 7.59 13.06
CA GLY A 475 -5.60 7.14 12.98
C GLY A 475 -5.29 6.17 11.83
N PHE A 476 -6.32 5.60 11.21
CA PHE A 476 -6.20 4.74 10.02
C PHE A 476 -6.74 5.42 8.75
N GLN A 477 -7.55 6.49 8.89
CA GLN A 477 -8.13 7.22 7.76
C GLN A 477 -7.17 8.27 7.21
N GLY A 478 -6.68 8.06 5.98
CA GLY A 478 -5.97 9.09 5.21
C GLY A 478 -4.83 8.56 4.35
N ASP A 479 -4.25 7.41 4.71
CA ASP A 479 -2.94 7.00 4.17
C ASP A 479 -3.01 6.03 2.97
N HIS A 480 -4.21 5.56 2.58
CA HIS A 480 -4.35 4.44 1.64
C HIS A 480 -5.34 4.70 0.49
N GLN A 481 -5.53 5.94 0.04
CA GLN A 481 -6.29 6.17 -1.19
C GLN A 481 -5.41 5.95 -2.42
N PHE A 482 -5.56 4.80 -3.07
CA PHE A 482 -4.89 4.52 -4.34
C PHE A 482 -5.65 5.17 -5.51
N VAL A 483 -5.11 6.28 -6.02
CA VAL A 483 -5.60 6.89 -7.26
C VAL A 483 -4.86 6.27 -8.44
N PHE A 484 -5.60 5.68 -9.37
CA PHE A 484 -5.04 5.20 -10.64
C PHE A 484 -5.61 6.06 -11.78
N PRO A 485 -4.82 6.86 -12.50
CA PRO A 485 -5.35 7.97 -13.26
C PRO A 485 -5.78 7.57 -14.65
N GLY A 486 -6.36 8.53 -15.34
CA GLY A 486 -6.80 8.42 -16.71
C GLY A 486 -8.22 7.90 -16.87
N THR A 487 -8.63 6.87 -16.11
CA THR A 487 -9.96 6.24 -16.32
C THR A 487 -10.75 5.85 -15.06
N GLY A 488 -10.18 5.94 -13.85
CA GLY A 488 -10.83 5.35 -12.66
C GLY A 488 -10.18 5.68 -11.31
N GLN A 489 -10.56 4.92 -10.29
CA GLN A 489 -9.97 4.86 -8.95
C GLN A 489 -9.91 3.39 -8.53
N LEU A 490 -8.93 3.05 -7.68
CA LEU A 490 -8.88 1.74 -7.07
C LEU A 490 -9.65 1.77 -5.75
N GLU A 491 -10.64 0.90 -5.62
CA GLU A 491 -11.38 0.73 -4.37
C GLU A 491 -10.98 -0.58 -3.72
N PHE A 492 -10.84 -0.58 -2.40
CA PHE A 492 -10.70 -1.82 -1.65
C PHE A 492 -12.01 -2.57 -1.59
N GLN A 493 -11.94 -3.89 -1.54
CA GLN A 493 -13.06 -4.79 -1.28
C GLN A 493 -12.57 -6.03 -0.54
N ASN A 494 -13.50 -6.78 0.06
CA ASN A 494 -13.24 -8.12 0.61
C ASN A 494 -12.01 -8.17 1.53
N VAL A 495 -11.91 -7.23 2.47
CA VAL A 495 -10.82 -7.20 3.43
C VAL A 495 -10.89 -8.39 4.39
N THR A 496 -9.74 -9.00 4.67
CA THR A 496 -9.59 -10.06 5.67
C THR A 496 -8.15 -10.06 6.21
N PHE A 497 -7.90 -10.86 7.23
CA PHE A 497 -6.55 -11.21 7.66
C PHE A 497 -6.12 -12.52 6.97
N ASN A 498 -4.84 -12.63 6.62
CA ASN A 498 -4.23 -13.88 6.17
C ASN A 498 -3.76 -14.73 7.38
N ASN A 499 -3.09 -15.84 7.12
CA ASN A 499 -2.59 -16.73 8.17
C ASN A 499 -1.41 -16.16 8.98
N GLU A 500 -0.76 -15.11 8.50
CA GLU A 500 0.37 -14.42 9.14
C GLU A 500 -0.09 -13.19 9.96
N GLY A 501 -1.38 -12.86 9.94
CA GLY A 501 -1.93 -11.67 10.59
C GLY A 501 -1.75 -10.37 9.79
N ASP A 502 -1.37 -10.47 8.51
CA ASP A 502 -1.39 -9.35 7.57
C ASP A 502 -2.83 -9.04 7.15
N ILE A 503 -3.08 -7.77 6.83
CA ILE A 503 -4.34 -7.37 6.21
C ILE A 503 -4.23 -7.56 4.71
N ILE A 504 -5.15 -8.32 4.13
CA ILE A 504 -5.30 -8.46 2.69
C ILE A 504 -6.64 -7.85 2.25
N ALA A 505 -6.61 -7.03 1.21
CA ALA A 505 -7.81 -6.48 0.57
C ALA A 505 -7.76 -6.73 -0.93
N ALA A 506 -8.89 -7.11 -1.52
CA ALA A 506 -9.02 -7.06 -2.97
C ALA A 506 -9.02 -5.59 -3.39
N VAL A 507 -8.43 -5.33 -4.55
CA VAL A 507 -8.39 -4.01 -5.15
C VAL A 507 -9.14 -4.12 -6.47
N VAL A 508 -10.19 -3.34 -6.61
CA VAL A 508 -11.03 -3.33 -7.81
C VAL A 508 -10.91 -2.02 -8.54
N TRP A 509 -10.94 -2.12 -9.86
CA TRP A 509 -11.08 -0.96 -10.71
C TRP A 509 -12.49 -0.40 -10.63
N LYS A 510 -12.63 0.87 -10.27
CA LYS A 510 -13.87 1.62 -10.44
C LYS A 510 -13.68 2.72 -11.45
N GLU A 511 -14.50 2.71 -12.49
CA GLU A 511 -14.52 3.81 -13.44
C GLU A 511 -15.05 5.08 -12.78
N VAL A 512 -14.44 6.21 -13.12
CA VAL A 512 -14.91 7.52 -12.71
C VAL A 512 -15.48 8.25 -13.92
N ASP A 513 -16.64 8.87 -13.71
CA ASP A 513 -17.31 9.67 -14.71
C ASP A 513 -16.54 10.98 -14.94
N GLY A 514 -16.25 11.27 -16.21
CA GLY A 514 -15.55 12.48 -16.64
C GLY A 514 -14.02 12.42 -16.55
N PRO A 515 -13.33 13.50 -16.97
CA PRO A 515 -11.88 13.61 -16.83
C PRO A 515 -11.50 13.61 -15.34
N VAL A 516 -10.52 12.79 -14.97
CA VAL A 516 -9.98 12.77 -13.60
C VAL A 516 -9.26 14.09 -13.34
N ILE A 517 -9.94 15.06 -12.74
CA ILE A 517 -9.33 16.32 -12.30
C ILE A 517 -8.68 16.07 -10.94
N VAL A 518 -7.40 15.72 -10.97
CA VAL A 518 -6.58 15.69 -9.76
C VAL A 518 -6.34 17.13 -9.32
N LYS A 519 -6.96 17.55 -8.21
CA LYS A 519 -6.69 18.85 -7.61
C LYS A 519 -5.36 18.77 -6.85
N PRO A 520 -4.38 19.65 -7.12
CA PRO A 520 -3.18 19.70 -6.31
C PRO A 520 -3.54 20.10 -4.87
N PRO A 521 -2.83 19.58 -3.85
CA PRO A 521 -2.97 20.08 -2.49
C PRO A 521 -2.59 21.57 -2.41
N PRO A 522 -3.03 22.28 -1.35
CA PRO A 522 -2.73 23.70 -1.19
C PRO A 522 -1.22 23.96 -1.27
N LYS A 523 -0.80 24.88 -2.15
CA LYS A 523 0.62 25.21 -2.34
C LYS A 523 1.25 25.70 -1.03
N THR A 524 2.23 24.98 -0.52
CA THR A 524 3.29 25.53 0.33
C THR A 524 4.47 25.95 -0.57
N GLY A 525 4.71 27.27 -0.65
CA GLY A 525 5.87 27.99 -1.19
C GLY A 525 6.71 27.36 -2.33
N SER A 526 6.48 27.77 -3.58
CA SER A 526 7.29 27.40 -4.75
C SER A 526 8.47 28.36 -5.01
N ALA A 527 9.68 27.80 -5.21
CA ALA A 527 10.84 28.50 -5.78
C ALA A 527 10.88 28.33 -7.32
N ASN A 528 11.25 29.40 -8.03
CA ASN A 528 11.26 29.48 -9.50
C ASN A 528 12.67 29.22 -10.07
N TYR A 529 12.78 28.40 -11.12
CA TYR A 529 13.87 28.49 -12.09
C TYR A 529 13.34 28.26 -13.52
N ALA A 530 13.79 29.09 -14.46
CA ALA A 530 13.44 29.06 -15.87
C ALA A 530 14.68 28.71 -16.71
N VAL A 531 14.52 27.90 -17.75
CA VAL A 531 15.56 27.68 -18.78
C VAL A 531 14.92 27.67 -20.18
N ASN A 532 15.53 28.44 -21.08
CA ASN A 532 15.25 28.56 -22.52
C ASN A 532 16.18 27.64 -23.33
N SER A 533 15.65 26.95 -24.35
CA SER A 533 16.38 26.65 -25.60
C SER A 533 15.42 26.21 -26.73
N GLN A 534 15.80 26.44 -28.00
CA GLN A 534 14.99 26.30 -29.21
C GLN A 534 15.48 25.18 -30.16
N ARG A 535 14.50 24.40 -30.70
CA ARG A 535 14.42 23.59 -31.97
C ARG A 535 15.15 22.23 -32.06
N PRO A 536 14.69 21.24 -32.88
CA PRO A 536 13.79 21.28 -34.06
C PRO A 536 12.41 20.57 -33.88
N THR A 537 11.66 20.40 -34.97
CA THR A 537 10.19 20.20 -35.08
C THR A 537 9.58 19.16 -34.14
N LYS A 538 8.57 19.63 -33.39
CA LYS A 538 7.83 18.91 -32.36
C LYS A 538 7.10 17.68 -32.94
N PRO A 539 7.19 16.49 -32.32
CA PRO A 539 6.12 15.49 -32.45
C PRO A 539 4.79 16.12 -31.97
N HIS A 540 3.64 15.55 -32.30
CA HIS A 540 2.36 16.04 -31.78
C HIS A 540 2.33 15.92 -30.24
N ILE A 541 2.75 16.99 -29.55
CA ILE A 541 2.69 17.13 -28.09
C ILE A 541 1.24 17.37 -27.72
N PHE A 542 0.61 16.42 -27.04
CA PHE A 542 -0.68 16.63 -26.39
C PHE A 542 -0.45 17.35 -25.06
N GLU A 543 -0.26 18.66 -25.11
CA GLU A 543 -0.31 19.53 -23.93
C GLU A 543 -1.77 19.69 -23.48
N THR A 544 -2.29 18.73 -22.72
CA THR A 544 -3.58 18.90 -22.04
C THR A 544 -3.40 19.86 -20.85
N THR A 545 -3.42 21.16 -21.13
CA THR A 545 -3.50 22.17 -20.08
C THR A 545 -4.96 22.33 -19.68
N PHE A 546 -5.35 21.89 -18.48
CA PHE A 546 -6.69 22.10 -17.93
C PHE A 546 -6.93 23.60 -17.69
N ARG A 547 -7.45 24.31 -18.69
CA ARG A 547 -8.00 25.65 -18.50
C ARG A 547 -9.44 25.53 -18.01
N LYS A 548 -9.69 26.06 -16.82
CA LYS A 548 -11.04 26.40 -16.35
C LYS A 548 -11.63 27.41 -17.33
N THR A 549 -12.52 26.98 -18.21
CA THR A 549 -13.35 27.91 -19.00
C THR A 549 -14.22 28.66 -18.01
N LYS A 550 -13.96 29.97 -17.89
CA LYS A 550 -14.77 30.92 -17.13
C LYS A 550 -15.58 31.70 -18.16
N GLY A 551 -16.90 31.49 -18.16
CA GLY A 551 -17.88 32.07 -19.08
C GLY A 551 -18.82 30.95 -19.51
N GLU A 552 -20.13 31.00 -19.28
CA GLU A 552 -21.04 32.14 -19.36
C GLU A 552 -22.10 32.06 -18.25
N MET A 553 -22.18 33.09 -17.41
CA MET A 553 -23.44 33.47 -16.76
C MET A 553 -23.58 34.98 -16.99
N LYS A 554 -24.25 35.31 -18.09
CA LYS A 554 -24.82 36.64 -18.34
C LYS A 554 -26.15 36.45 -19.05
N GLY A 555 -27.20 36.85 -18.37
CA GLY A 555 -28.44 37.31 -18.98
C GLY A 555 -29.55 36.27 -19.01
N GLU A 556 -30.42 36.30 -17.99
CA GLU A 556 -31.82 36.61 -18.24
C GLU A 556 -32.45 37.20 -16.98
N LYS A 557 -33.02 38.38 -17.16
CA LYS A 557 -33.79 39.16 -16.20
C LYS A 557 -35.26 39.04 -16.62
N GLU A 558 -36.12 39.09 -15.62
CA GLU A 558 -37.53 39.52 -15.66
C GLU A 558 -38.56 38.55 -16.29
N ALA A 559 -39.34 37.92 -15.40
CA ALA A 559 -40.80 37.97 -15.48
C ALA A 559 -41.38 38.02 -14.06
N GLU A 560 -42.04 39.13 -13.75
CA GLU A 560 -42.95 39.33 -12.63
C GLU A 560 -44.11 38.32 -12.67
N GLY A 561 -44.68 38.02 -11.50
CA GLY A 561 -45.92 37.27 -11.37
C GLY A 561 -46.34 37.08 -9.92
N ASP A 562 -46.95 38.13 -9.35
CA ASP A 562 -47.84 38.04 -8.19
C ASP A 562 -48.90 36.94 -8.38
N GLU A 563 -49.19 36.17 -7.33
CA GLU A 563 -50.51 36.16 -6.66
C GLU A 563 -50.64 35.01 -5.62
N ARG A 564 -50.95 35.44 -4.38
CA ARG A 564 -51.64 34.77 -3.26
C ARG A 564 -50.90 33.78 -2.36
#